data_AF-A0A126QMA3-F1
#
_entry.id   AF-A0A126QMA3-F1
#
_cell.length_a   1.000
_cell.length_b   1.000
_cell.length_c   1.000
_cell.angle_alpha   90.00
_cell.angle_beta   90.00
_cell.angle_gamma   90.00
#
_symmetry.space_group_name_H-M   'P 1'
#
loop_
_entity.id
_entity.type
_entity.pdbx_description
1 polymer ?
#
loop_
_entity_poly.entity_id
_entity_poly.type
_entity_poly.pdbx_seq_one_letter_code
_entity_poly.pdbx_strand_id
1 'polypeptide(L)'
;MELVFTAHGHSCDLALHPVSEKTARTIEKYGSEVYSMKALDWWRKGKTATWGMRIDDLCHIQVSLDGKPVEFDYERIVADPLRIRRRMFLDSRAKYLCVLGFDNEVCRFSWKWTGVDSFNPDRFEFMVHQWDRIMGEDGYFILDEIRYNNEFATNHDWCDASGFTLVPPRIIDLDEVRRELAEGGPEHIGSPFPSPRITASTKHPG
;
A
#
# COMPACT_ATOMS: atom_id res chain seq x y z
N MET A 1 -20.74 23.89 -3.23
CA MET A 1 -20.79 22.82 -4.25
C MET A 1 -20.35 21.51 -3.61
N GLU A 2 -20.69 20.39 -4.23
CA GLU A 2 -20.27 19.04 -3.87
C GLU A 2 -19.17 18.58 -4.82
N LEU A 3 -17.98 18.34 -4.29
CA LEU A 3 -16.85 17.79 -5.04
C LEU A 3 -16.71 16.32 -4.70
N VAL A 4 -16.62 15.47 -5.71
CA VAL A 4 -16.41 14.02 -5.56
C VAL A 4 -15.20 13.61 -6.38
N PHE A 5 -14.24 12.97 -5.74
CA PHE A 5 -13.13 12.26 -6.38
C PHE A 5 -13.40 10.76 -6.26
N THR A 6 -13.33 10.04 -7.37
CA THR A 6 -13.53 8.58 -7.40
C THR A 6 -12.34 7.91 -8.07
N ALA A 7 -11.84 6.84 -7.48
CA ALA A 7 -10.88 5.95 -8.07
C ALA A 7 -11.47 4.54 -8.14
N HIS A 8 -11.33 3.87 -9.29
CA HIS A 8 -11.82 2.51 -9.53
C HIS A 8 -10.71 1.69 -10.17
N GLY A 9 -10.36 0.56 -9.55
CA GLY A 9 -9.22 -0.25 -9.98
C GLY A 9 -8.86 -1.26 -8.91
N HIS A 10 -7.60 -1.73 -8.93
CA HIS A 10 -7.10 -2.62 -7.89
C HIS A 10 -6.89 -1.87 -6.58
N SER A 11 -7.61 -2.26 -5.54
CA SER A 11 -7.34 -1.88 -4.16
C SER A 11 -6.45 -2.91 -3.48
N CYS A 12 -5.77 -2.45 -2.44
CA CYS A 12 -4.85 -3.25 -1.66
C CYS A 12 -5.06 -3.04 -0.17
N ASP A 13 -4.95 -4.10 0.62
CA ASP A 13 -4.76 -4.04 2.07
C ASP A 13 -3.44 -4.74 2.37
N LEU A 14 -2.36 -3.96 2.38
CA LEU A 14 -1.00 -4.44 2.57
C LEU A 14 -0.47 -3.98 3.92
N ALA A 15 -0.17 -4.95 4.77
CA ALA A 15 0.40 -4.70 6.08
C ALA A 15 1.91 -4.85 6.08
N LEU A 16 2.59 -3.85 6.66
CA LEU A 16 4.05 -3.84 6.82
C LEU A 16 4.42 -3.95 8.31
N HIS A 17 4.69 -5.17 8.77
CA HIS A 17 4.85 -5.47 10.19
C HIS A 17 6.31 -5.65 10.62
N PRO A 18 6.74 -5.06 11.74
CA PRO A 18 7.98 -5.48 12.37
C PRO A 18 7.84 -6.89 12.93
N VAL A 19 8.79 -7.78 12.59
CA VAL A 19 8.75 -9.18 13.00
C VAL A 19 10.05 -9.62 13.66
N SER A 20 9.95 -10.61 14.55
CA SER A 20 11.11 -11.26 15.15
C SER A 20 11.84 -12.12 14.12
N GLU A 21 13.13 -12.42 14.36
CA GLU A 21 13.89 -13.34 13.52
C GLU A 21 13.26 -14.74 13.43
N LYS A 22 12.69 -15.25 14.54
CA LYS A 22 11.95 -16.52 14.55
C LYS A 22 10.74 -16.47 13.60
N THR A 23 10.02 -15.36 13.60
CA THR A 23 8.86 -15.13 12.74
C THR A 23 9.31 -15.03 11.28
N ALA A 24 10.35 -14.26 10.97
CA ALA A 24 10.91 -14.15 9.62
C ALA A 24 11.29 -15.53 9.06
N ARG A 25 12.05 -16.34 9.82
CA ARG A 25 12.43 -17.71 9.41
C ARG A 25 11.22 -18.63 9.20
N THR A 26 10.16 -18.46 10.00
CA THR A 26 8.91 -19.21 9.81
C THR A 26 8.28 -18.84 8.47
N ILE A 27 8.23 -17.55 8.15
CA ILE A 27 7.65 -17.05 6.91
C ILE A 27 8.48 -17.47 5.70
N GLU A 28 9.80 -17.42 5.81
CA GLU A 28 10.73 -17.92 4.78
C GLU A 28 10.53 -19.41 4.49
N LYS A 29 10.27 -20.21 5.54
CA LYS A 29 10.08 -21.66 5.42
C LYS A 29 8.73 -22.03 4.79
N TYR A 30 7.65 -21.37 5.20
CA TYR A 30 6.29 -21.78 4.83
C TYR A 30 5.68 -20.95 3.69
N GLY A 31 6.28 -19.83 3.30
CA GLY A 31 5.79 -18.98 2.22
C GLY A 31 4.31 -18.61 2.43
N SER A 32 3.48 -18.73 1.40
CA SER A 32 2.05 -18.37 1.48
C SER A 32 1.22 -19.25 2.43
N GLU A 33 1.72 -20.41 2.87
CA GLU A 33 0.98 -21.24 3.85
C GLU A 33 0.81 -20.52 5.20
N VAL A 34 1.66 -19.52 5.48
CA VAL A 34 1.64 -18.70 6.70
C VAL A 34 0.31 -18.03 6.98
N TYR A 35 -0.45 -17.70 5.93
CA TYR A 35 -1.75 -17.05 6.06
C TYR A 35 -2.80 -17.93 6.75
N SER A 36 -2.59 -19.25 6.76
CA SER A 36 -3.45 -20.22 7.43
C SER A 36 -2.95 -20.61 8.83
N MET A 37 -1.76 -20.14 9.23
CA MET A 37 -1.15 -20.51 10.50
C MET A 37 -1.69 -19.65 11.64
N LYS A 38 -2.32 -20.28 12.64
CA LYS A 38 -2.82 -19.62 13.86
C LYS A 38 -1.80 -18.70 14.56
N ALA A 39 -0.52 -19.05 14.48
CA ALA A 39 0.57 -18.25 15.08
C ALA A 39 0.76 -16.88 14.39
N LEU A 40 0.17 -16.68 13.21
CA LEU A 40 0.29 -15.47 12.40
C LEU A 40 -1.02 -14.71 12.25
N ASP A 41 -2.14 -15.17 12.83
CA ASP A 41 -3.46 -14.49 12.81
C ASP A 41 -3.42 -13.01 13.25
N TRP A 42 -2.35 -12.58 13.90
CA TRP A 42 -2.11 -11.18 14.27
C TRP A 42 -1.88 -10.26 13.07
N TRP A 43 -1.53 -10.78 11.88
CA TRP A 43 -1.17 -9.94 10.73
C TRP A 43 -2.32 -9.04 10.27
N ARG A 44 -3.58 -9.47 10.47
CA ARG A 44 -4.80 -8.67 10.22
C ARG A 44 -5.22 -7.77 11.38
N LYS A 45 -4.56 -7.84 12.54
CA LYS A 45 -4.98 -7.16 13.78
C LYS A 45 -4.13 -5.92 14.11
N GLY A 46 -3.12 -5.59 13.29
CA GLY A 46 -2.24 -4.45 13.53
C GLY A 46 -2.69 -3.17 12.82
N LYS A 47 -2.04 -2.05 13.18
CA LYS A 47 -2.28 -0.70 12.61
C LYS A 47 -1.26 -0.32 11.53
N THR A 48 -0.63 -1.32 10.92
CA THR A 48 0.44 -1.17 9.92
C THR A 48 -0.04 -1.50 8.51
N ALA A 49 -1.36 -1.73 8.37
CA ALA A 49 -2.04 -1.87 7.09
C ALA A 49 -2.05 -0.53 6.35
N THR A 50 -1.73 -0.59 5.07
CA THR A 50 -2.00 0.46 4.09
C THR A 50 -3.15 -0.04 3.26
N TRP A 51 -4.33 0.53 3.50
CA TRP A 51 -5.51 0.28 2.67
C TRP A 51 -5.62 1.42 1.66
N GLY A 52 -5.58 1.11 0.38
CA GLY A 52 -5.52 2.13 -0.66
C GLY A 52 -5.82 1.60 -2.05
N MET A 53 -5.92 2.51 -3.01
CA MET A 53 -6.08 2.21 -4.43
C MET A 53 -4.71 2.17 -5.08
N ARG A 54 -4.39 1.09 -5.78
CA ARG A 54 -3.21 1.01 -6.64
C ARG A 54 -3.41 1.94 -7.83
N ILE A 55 -2.40 2.77 -8.10
CA ILE A 55 -2.36 3.63 -9.29
C ILE A 55 -1.56 2.91 -10.37
N ASP A 56 -2.26 2.16 -11.21
CA ASP A 56 -1.74 1.42 -12.36
C ASP A 56 -2.59 1.68 -13.61
N ASP A 57 -2.29 1.01 -14.72
CA ASP A 57 -3.00 1.15 -16.00
C ASP A 57 -4.49 0.75 -15.94
N LEU A 58 -4.92 0.07 -14.88
CA LEU A 58 -6.30 -0.37 -14.65
C LEU A 58 -7.03 0.57 -13.67
N CYS A 59 -6.33 1.56 -13.13
CA CYS A 59 -6.92 2.58 -12.27
C CYS A 59 -7.60 3.67 -13.10
N HIS A 60 -8.91 3.78 -12.95
CA HIS A 60 -9.73 4.82 -13.56
C HIS A 60 -10.12 5.85 -12.51
N ILE A 61 -9.79 7.11 -12.79
CA ILE A 61 -10.10 8.25 -11.91
C ILE A 61 -11.19 9.10 -12.56
N GLN A 62 -12.12 9.58 -11.74
CA GLN A 62 -13.15 10.53 -12.15
C GLN A 62 -13.34 11.60 -11.06
N VAL A 63 -13.30 12.87 -11.46
CA VAL A 63 -13.61 14.00 -10.59
C VAL A 63 -14.90 14.67 -11.07
N SER A 64 -15.79 15.00 -10.14
CA SER A 64 -17.05 15.68 -10.46
C SER A 64 -17.39 16.77 -9.47
N LEU A 65 -18.01 17.84 -9.96
CA LEU A 65 -18.52 18.97 -9.19
C LEU A 65 -20.04 19.08 -9.42
N ASP A 66 -20.83 18.99 -8.35
CA ASP A 66 -22.29 18.91 -8.40
C ASP A 66 -22.78 17.85 -9.40
N GLY A 67 -22.10 16.70 -9.43
CA GLY A 67 -22.40 15.56 -10.32
C GLY A 67 -21.94 15.71 -11.77
N LYS A 68 -21.32 16.83 -12.16
CA LYS A 68 -20.77 17.04 -13.51
C LYS A 68 -19.28 16.73 -13.54
N PRO A 69 -18.77 15.93 -14.50
CA PRO A 69 -17.34 15.70 -14.64
C PRO A 69 -16.58 17.01 -14.82
N VAL A 70 -15.42 17.12 -14.17
CA VAL A 70 -14.48 18.23 -14.32
C VAL A 70 -13.12 17.68 -14.74
N GLU A 71 -12.36 18.47 -15.49
CA GLU A 71 -11.01 18.08 -15.91
C GLU A 71 -10.06 17.99 -14.70
N PHE A 72 -9.21 16.97 -14.73
CA PHE A 72 -8.20 16.72 -13.72
C PHE A 72 -7.00 16.02 -14.36
N ASP A 73 -5.80 16.45 -14.00
CA ASP A 73 -4.54 15.87 -14.48
C ASP A 73 -4.10 14.75 -13.53
N TYR A 74 -4.13 13.51 -14.01
CA TYR A 74 -3.81 12.32 -13.23
C TYR A 74 -2.34 12.20 -12.85
N GLU A 75 -1.42 12.80 -13.62
CA GLU A 75 0.01 12.75 -13.32
C GLU A 75 0.33 13.40 -11.96
N ARG A 76 -0.54 14.31 -11.51
CA ARG A 76 -0.41 14.99 -10.22
C ARG A 76 -0.52 14.07 -9.01
N ILE A 77 -1.21 12.94 -9.14
CA ILE A 77 -1.41 12.01 -8.02
C ILE A 77 -0.06 11.43 -7.58
N VAL A 78 0.79 11.08 -8.54
CA VAL A 78 2.08 10.44 -8.30
C VAL A 78 3.26 11.42 -8.38
N ALA A 79 3.00 12.72 -8.44
CA ALA A 79 4.04 13.75 -8.61
C ALA A 79 4.90 13.93 -7.34
N ASP A 80 4.29 13.88 -6.16
CA ASP A 80 4.99 13.97 -4.87
C ASP A 80 4.51 12.88 -3.91
N PRO A 81 4.86 11.60 -4.20
CA PRO A 81 4.43 10.50 -3.36
C PRO A 81 5.15 10.59 -2.03
N LEU A 82 4.42 10.35 -0.95
CA LEU A 82 5.00 10.06 0.35
C LEU A 82 5.92 8.86 0.20
N ARG A 83 7.22 9.12 0.35
CA ARG A 83 8.29 8.12 0.41
C ARG A 83 8.30 7.48 1.80
N ILE A 84 7.14 6.90 2.13
CA ILE A 84 6.73 6.13 3.30
C ILE A 84 6.89 6.80 4.67
N ARG A 85 5.96 6.46 5.57
CA ARG A 85 6.03 6.61 7.03
C ARG A 85 7.17 5.78 7.69
N ARG A 86 8.29 5.58 6.97
CA ARG A 86 9.31 4.54 7.15
C ARG A 86 10.29 4.86 8.25
N ARG A 87 10.46 6.15 8.55
CA ARG A 87 11.35 6.63 9.60
C ARG A 87 11.07 5.94 10.93
N MET A 88 9.79 5.74 11.27
CA MET A 88 9.43 5.01 12.51
C MET A 88 9.94 3.56 12.56
N PHE A 89 10.01 2.87 11.41
CA PHE A 89 10.53 1.50 11.33
C PHE A 89 12.06 1.47 11.28
N LEU A 90 12.65 2.37 10.50
CA LEU A 90 14.11 2.51 10.41
C LEU A 90 14.72 2.90 11.76
N ASP A 91 14.06 3.79 12.50
CA ASP A 91 14.43 4.22 13.85
C ASP A 91 14.09 3.17 14.93
N SER A 92 13.29 2.15 14.60
CA SER A 92 12.96 1.07 15.53
C SER A 92 14.14 0.10 15.72
N ARG A 93 14.08 -0.73 16.76
CA ARG A 93 15.04 -1.84 16.97
C ARG A 93 14.68 -3.12 16.21
N ALA A 94 13.65 -3.10 15.36
CA ALA A 94 13.31 -4.27 14.57
C ALA A 94 14.44 -4.59 13.58
N LYS A 95 14.71 -5.88 13.41
CA LYS A 95 15.64 -6.38 12.40
C LYS A 95 14.93 -6.68 11.08
N TYR A 96 13.70 -7.20 11.15
CA TYR A 96 12.95 -7.61 9.97
C TYR A 96 11.61 -6.89 9.90
N LEU A 97 11.20 -6.53 8.68
CA LEU A 97 9.80 -6.26 8.35
C LEU A 97 9.23 -7.41 7.52
N CYS A 98 7.92 -7.58 7.60
CA CYS A 98 7.18 -8.49 6.75
C CYS A 98 6.01 -7.81 6.06
N VAL A 99 5.87 -8.05 4.76
CA VAL A 99 4.70 -7.68 3.96
C VAL A 99 3.74 -8.85 3.91
N LEU A 100 2.48 -8.59 4.26
CA LEU A 100 1.37 -9.55 4.20
C LEU A 100 0.12 -8.80 3.75
N GLY A 101 -0.74 -9.43 2.94
CA GLY A 101 -1.96 -8.77 2.47
C GLY A 101 -2.39 -9.20 1.09
N PHE A 102 -3.15 -8.35 0.42
CA PHE A 102 -3.56 -8.49 -0.98
C PHE A 102 -3.47 -7.15 -1.70
N ASP A 103 -3.43 -7.18 -3.03
CA ASP A 103 -3.29 -5.98 -3.85
C ASP A 103 -4.01 -6.01 -5.21
N ASN A 104 -4.91 -6.97 -5.41
CA ASN A 104 -5.54 -7.22 -6.69
C ASN A 104 -7.07 -7.18 -6.65
N GLU A 105 -7.64 -6.56 -5.62
CA GLU A 105 -9.09 -6.52 -5.48
C GLU A 105 -9.69 -5.38 -6.31
N VAL A 106 -10.57 -5.68 -7.26
CA VAL A 106 -11.22 -4.62 -8.04
C VAL A 106 -12.30 -3.93 -7.19
N CYS A 107 -12.08 -2.65 -6.88
CA CYS A 107 -12.91 -1.86 -5.99
C CYS A 107 -13.07 -0.41 -6.46
N ARG A 108 -14.04 0.29 -5.85
CA ARG A 108 -14.26 1.73 -6.04
C ARG A 108 -14.13 2.46 -4.71
N PHE A 109 -13.27 3.48 -4.67
CA PHE A 109 -13.16 4.43 -3.56
C PHE A 109 -13.67 5.79 -3.98
N SER A 110 -14.44 6.44 -3.12
CA SER A 110 -14.89 7.82 -3.34
C SER A 110 -14.64 8.70 -2.13
N TRP A 111 -14.14 9.90 -2.40
CA TRP A 111 -13.93 10.99 -1.46
C TRP A 111 -14.85 12.15 -1.81
N LYS A 112 -15.62 12.61 -0.84
CA LYS A 112 -16.64 13.66 -1.04
C LYS A 112 -16.43 14.83 -0.11
N TRP A 113 -16.37 16.04 -0.68
CA TRP A 113 -16.36 17.31 0.04
C TRP A 113 -17.65 18.07 -0.25
N THR A 114 -18.27 18.60 0.80
CA THR A 114 -19.46 19.45 0.70
C THR A 114 -19.09 20.88 1.08
N GLY A 115 -19.81 21.87 0.55
CA GLY A 115 -19.53 23.28 0.85
C GLY A 115 -18.30 23.86 0.13
N VAL A 116 -17.87 23.27 -0.98
CA VAL A 116 -16.77 23.83 -1.79
C VAL A 116 -17.22 25.14 -2.44
N ASP A 117 -16.53 26.25 -2.15
CA ASP A 117 -16.84 27.60 -2.64
C ASP A 117 -16.39 27.81 -4.10
N SER A 118 -15.21 27.31 -4.44
CA SER A 118 -14.62 27.38 -5.78
C SER A 118 -13.82 26.11 -6.04
N PHE A 119 -14.07 25.48 -7.19
CA PHE A 119 -13.26 24.35 -7.63
C PHE A 119 -11.92 24.86 -8.19
N ASN A 120 -10.83 24.32 -7.67
CA ASN A 120 -9.50 24.47 -8.22
C ASN A 120 -8.77 23.13 -8.05
N PRO A 121 -8.38 22.45 -9.13
CA PRO A 121 -7.67 21.17 -9.05
C PRO A 121 -6.32 21.28 -8.31
N ASP A 122 -5.73 22.48 -8.21
CA ASP A 122 -4.49 22.72 -7.46
C ASP A 122 -4.62 22.60 -5.95
N ARG A 123 -5.86 22.52 -5.44
CA ARG A 123 -6.11 22.36 -4.01
C ARG A 123 -6.12 20.90 -3.57
N PHE A 124 -5.98 19.94 -4.49
CA PHE A 124 -5.84 18.54 -4.12
C PHE A 124 -4.46 18.27 -3.53
N GLU A 125 -4.44 17.54 -2.42
CA GLU A 125 -3.24 16.95 -1.84
C GLU A 125 -3.46 15.43 -1.77
N PHE A 126 -2.51 14.66 -2.30
CA PHE A 126 -2.60 13.21 -2.37
C PHE A 126 -1.64 12.56 -1.39
N MET A 127 -2.15 11.66 -0.57
CA MET A 127 -1.34 10.79 0.28
C MET A 127 -1.10 9.50 -0.48
N VAL A 128 -0.05 9.50 -1.30
CA VAL A 128 0.34 8.34 -2.11
C VAL A 128 1.59 7.72 -1.52
N HIS A 129 1.60 6.40 -1.33
CA HIS A 129 2.78 5.66 -0.88
C HIS A 129 3.47 5.00 -2.05
N GLN A 130 4.78 5.17 -2.18
CA GLN A 130 5.58 4.45 -3.17
C GLN A 130 6.11 3.13 -2.60
N TRP A 131 5.76 2.01 -3.22
CA TRP A 131 6.03 0.64 -2.74
C TRP A 131 6.91 -0.18 -3.70
N ASP A 132 7.50 0.45 -4.71
CA ASP A 132 8.15 -0.20 -5.86
C ASP A 132 9.10 -1.34 -5.45
N ARG A 133 10.07 -1.02 -4.60
CA ARG A 133 11.07 -1.99 -4.12
C ARG A 133 10.50 -3.04 -3.16
N ILE A 134 9.42 -2.71 -2.44
CA ILE A 134 8.73 -3.66 -1.58
C ILE A 134 8.07 -4.74 -2.43
N MET A 135 7.35 -4.31 -3.46
CA MET A 135 6.56 -5.20 -4.31
C MET A 135 7.37 -5.74 -5.50
N GLY A 136 8.53 -5.16 -5.78
CA GLY A 136 9.41 -5.54 -6.87
C GLY A 136 8.91 -5.15 -8.25
N GLU A 137 8.18 -4.04 -8.33
CA GLU A 137 7.54 -3.54 -9.53
C GLU A 137 7.72 -2.03 -9.60
N ASP A 138 8.21 -1.49 -10.71
CA ASP A 138 8.42 -0.05 -10.86
C ASP A 138 7.07 0.68 -10.91
N GLY A 139 6.99 1.85 -10.28
CA GLY A 139 5.76 2.66 -10.27
C GLY A 139 4.63 2.04 -9.43
N TYR A 140 4.95 1.26 -8.41
CA TYR A 140 3.96 0.70 -7.50
C TYR A 140 3.51 1.77 -6.49
N PHE A 141 2.48 2.52 -6.86
CA PHE A 141 1.91 3.57 -6.03
C PHE A 141 0.57 3.17 -5.42
N ILE A 142 0.38 3.52 -4.15
CA ILE A 142 -0.86 3.28 -3.41
C ILE A 142 -1.43 4.61 -2.95
N LEU A 143 -2.58 5.00 -3.49
CA LEU A 143 -3.37 6.14 -3.03
C LEU A 143 -4.16 5.76 -1.77
N ASP A 144 -3.74 6.29 -0.63
CA ASP A 144 -4.31 6.04 0.70
C ASP A 144 -5.42 7.04 1.02
N GLU A 145 -5.16 8.33 0.81
CA GLU A 145 -6.09 9.39 1.20
C GLU A 145 -5.92 10.64 0.33
N ILE A 146 -6.97 11.44 0.24
CA ILE A 146 -7.01 12.69 -0.50
C ILE A 146 -7.49 13.79 0.44
N ARG A 147 -6.82 14.94 0.41
CA ARG A 147 -7.37 16.19 0.93
C ARG A 147 -7.68 17.14 -0.20
N TYR A 148 -8.63 18.02 0.08
CA TYR A 148 -8.93 19.16 -0.77
C TYR A 148 -8.88 20.41 0.11
N ASN A 149 -8.04 21.37 -0.27
CA ASN A 149 -7.88 22.63 0.44
C ASN A 149 -7.50 22.44 1.93
N ASN A 150 -6.53 21.55 2.21
CA ASN A 150 -6.14 21.09 3.55
C ASN A 150 -7.22 20.35 4.37
N GLU A 151 -8.39 20.04 3.81
CA GLU A 151 -9.46 19.34 4.50
C GLU A 151 -9.61 17.90 4.02
N PHE A 152 -9.81 16.98 4.98
CA PHE A 152 -10.24 15.62 4.67
C PHE A 152 -11.64 15.62 4.06
N ALA A 153 -11.96 14.58 3.30
CA ALA A 153 -13.30 14.40 2.78
C ALA A 153 -14.32 14.34 3.93
N THR A 154 -15.48 14.96 3.69
CA THR A 154 -16.63 14.92 4.61
C THR A 154 -17.28 13.53 4.66
N ASN A 155 -17.10 12.73 3.61
CA ASN A 155 -17.55 11.35 3.54
C ASN A 155 -16.60 10.52 2.67
N HIS A 156 -16.41 9.27 3.06
CA HIS A 156 -15.61 8.26 2.39
C HIS A 156 -16.50 7.05 2.11
N ASP A 157 -16.53 6.61 0.85
CA ASP A 157 -17.22 5.38 0.43
C ASP A 157 -16.15 4.40 -0.06
N TRP A 158 -15.83 3.44 0.80
CA TRP A 158 -14.82 2.41 0.57
C TRP A 158 -15.52 1.05 0.47
N CYS A 159 -15.08 0.23 -0.48
CA CYS A 159 -15.66 -1.10 -0.69
C CYS A 159 -15.41 -2.03 0.52
N ASP A 160 -16.27 -3.02 0.73
CA ASP A 160 -15.94 -4.16 1.57
C ASP A 160 -15.14 -5.18 0.77
N ALA A 161 -13.95 -5.50 1.26
CA ALA A 161 -13.00 -6.34 0.54
C ALA A 161 -13.53 -7.77 0.25
N SER A 162 -13.67 -8.16 -1.01
CA SER A 162 -14.09 -9.50 -1.46
C SER A 162 -13.39 -9.96 -2.75
N GLY A 163 -13.07 -11.25 -2.85
CA GLY A 163 -12.53 -11.82 -4.11
C GLY A 163 -11.05 -11.56 -4.38
N PHE A 164 -10.27 -11.16 -3.38
CA PHE A 164 -8.83 -10.94 -3.50
C PHE A 164 -7.99 -12.22 -3.42
N THR A 165 -6.73 -12.12 -3.87
CA THR A 165 -5.70 -13.14 -3.65
C THR A 165 -4.58 -12.59 -2.77
N LEU A 166 -4.14 -13.36 -1.79
CA LEU A 166 -3.07 -12.94 -0.89
C LEU A 166 -1.73 -12.94 -1.62
N VAL A 167 -0.97 -11.84 -1.49
CA VAL A 167 0.37 -11.73 -2.06
C VAL A 167 1.32 -12.71 -1.39
N PRO A 168 2.32 -13.27 -2.09
CA PRO A 168 3.41 -13.96 -1.43
C PRO A 168 4.00 -13.07 -0.34
N PRO A 169 4.19 -13.57 0.90
CA PRO A 169 4.82 -12.79 1.96
C PRO A 169 6.18 -12.29 1.50
N ARG A 170 6.66 -11.17 2.04
CA ARG A 170 8.03 -10.69 1.78
C ARG A 170 8.72 -10.35 3.07
N ILE A 171 9.99 -10.69 3.18
CA ILE A 171 10.82 -10.34 4.34
C ILE A 171 11.84 -9.30 3.91
N ILE A 172 11.95 -8.24 4.71
CA ILE A 172 12.84 -7.12 4.48
C ILE A 172 13.82 -7.06 5.66
N ASP A 173 15.11 -7.15 5.38
CA ASP A 173 16.15 -6.94 6.40
C ASP A 173 16.40 -5.44 6.56
N LEU A 174 16.04 -4.89 7.72
CA LEU A 174 16.20 -3.48 8.02
C LEU A 174 17.66 -3.06 8.18
N ASP A 175 18.58 -3.97 8.51
CA ASP A 175 20.00 -3.63 8.59
C ASP A 175 20.59 -3.39 7.20
N GLU A 176 20.11 -4.13 6.18
CA GLU A 176 20.43 -3.85 4.78
C GLU A 176 19.89 -2.49 4.35
N VAL A 177 18.60 -2.21 4.64
CA VAL A 177 18.00 -0.91 4.31
C VAL A 177 18.73 0.25 5.00
N ARG A 178 19.05 0.12 6.29
CA ARG A 178 19.80 1.15 7.05
C ARG A 178 21.20 1.40 6.47
N ARG A 179 21.90 0.33 6.07
CA ARG A 179 23.23 0.43 5.47
C ARG A 179 23.19 1.19 4.15
N GLU A 180 22.27 0.85 3.27
CA GLU A 180 22.11 1.53 1.99
C GLU A 180 21.75 3.02 2.15
N LEU A 181 20.88 3.35 3.10
CA LEU A 181 20.56 4.76 3.41
C LEU A 181 21.78 5.52 3.92
N ALA A 182 22.65 4.89 4.71
CA ALA A 182 23.89 5.50 5.17
C ALA A 182 24.91 5.73 4.04
N GLU A 183 24.84 4.94 2.97
CA GLU A 183 25.70 5.07 1.77
C GLU A 183 25.25 6.18 0.81
N GLY A 184 24.06 6.77 1.04
CA GLY A 184 23.63 8.01 0.37
C GLY A 184 22.96 7.83 -1.00
N GLY A 185 22.36 6.67 -1.27
CA GLY A 185 21.56 6.43 -2.47
C GLY A 185 20.14 7.00 -2.40
N PRO A 186 19.46 7.23 -3.53
CA PRO A 186 18.05 7.60 -3.52
C PRO A 186 17.21 6.48 -2.89
N GLU A 187 16.30 6.85 -2.00
CA GLU A 187 15.35 5.92 -1.41
C GLU A 187 14.62 5.19 -2.54
N HIS A 188 14.48 3.85 -2.43
CA HIS A 188 13.82 2.97 -3.42
C HIS A 188 14.63 2.56 -4.66
N ILE A 189 15.87 3.01 -4.83
CA ILE A 189 16.76 2.43 -5.86
C ILE A 189 17.40 1.14 -5.35
N GLY A 190 17.35 0.07 -6.14
CA GLY A 190 17.96 -1.22 -5.82
C GLY A 190 17.11 -2.42 -6.23
N SER A 191 17.62 -3.61 -5.97
CA SER A 191 16.86 -4.84 -6.25
C SER A 191 15.61 -4.94 -5.34
N PRO A 192 14.52 -5.53 -5.85
CA PRO A 192 13.35 -5.88 -5.04
C PRO A 192 13.70 -6.70 -3.80
N PHE A 193 12.94 -6.50 -2.72
CA PHE A 193 13.10 -7.37 -1.55
C PHE A 193 12.64 -8.80 -1.86
N PRO A 194 13.37 -9.82 -1.35
CA PRO A 194 13.11 -11.20 -1.71
C PRO A 194 11.78 -11.70 -1.15
N SER A 195 11.04 -12.42 -1.97
CA SER A 195 9.96 -13.29 -1.50
C SER A 195 10.55 -14.62 -0.99
N PRO A 196 10.02 -15.22 0.08
CA PRO A 196 10.30 -16.60 0.47
C PRO A 196 10.21 -17.54 -0.74
N ARG A 197 11.24 -18.37 -0.92
CA ARG A 197 11.17 -19.47 -1.87
C ARG A 197 10.23 -20.51 -1.30
N ILE A 198 9.17 -20.85 -2.04
CA ILE A 198 8.32 -21.99 -1.69
C ILE A 198 9.21 -23.24 -1.77
N THR A 199 9.67 -23.74 -0.63
CA THR A 199 10.20 -25.10 -0.58
C THR A 199 9.00 -26.00 -0.82
N ALA A 200 8.96 -26.67 -1.97
CA ALA A 200 7.96 -27.68 -2.25
C ALA A 200 7.95 -28.66 -1.06
N SER A 201 6.88 -28.59 -0.27
CA SER A 201 6.66 -29.53 0.83
C SER A 201 6.63 -30.92 0.23
N THR A 202 7.67 -31.71 0.51
CA THR A 202 7.64 -33.15 0.31
C THR A 202 6.48 -33.67 1.13
N LYS A 203 5.34 -33.91 0.47
CA LYS A 203 4.23 -34.67 1.04
C LYS A 203 4.81 -35.99 1.55
N HIS A 204 4.89 -36.16 2.87
CA HIS A 204 5.07 -37.48 3.44
C HIS A 204 3.75 -38.24 3.26
N PRO A 205 3.75 -39.39 2.57
CA PRO A 205 2.58 -40.24 2.55
C PRO A 205 2.43 -40.88 3.94
N GLY A 206 1.29 -40.64 4.57
CA GLY A 206 0.78 -41.41 5.70
C GLY A 206 -0.44 -42.19 5.24
#